data_AF-A0A845LBZ9-F1
#
_entry.id   AF-A0A845LBZ9-F1
#
_cell.length_a   1.000
_cell.length_b   1.000
_cell.length_c   1.000
_cell.angle_alpha   90.00
_cell.angle_beta   90.00
_cell.angle_gamma   90.00
#
_symmetry.space_group_name_H-M   'P 1'
#
loop_
_entity.id
_entity.type
_entity.pdbx_description
1 polymer ?
#
loop_
_entity_poly.entity_id
_entity_poly.type
_entity_poly.pdbx_seq_one_letter_code
_entity_poly.pdbx_strand_id
1 'polypeptide(L)'
;MGSIGHPHIAEIRNKVFQAVQLIETDFRKEQLSDELTLEELPNWDSMTAINFNISLEEAFGWEPGTAVFKGSNRIGDVVSFATDKRVNG
;
A
#
# COMPACT_ATOMS: atom_id res chain seq x y z
N MET A 1 1.49 30.97 -1.16
CA MET A 1 0.58 29.99 -0.52
C MET A 1 0.96 28.63 -1.05
N GLY A 2 1.45 27.77 -0.16
CA GLY A 2 2.28 26.61 -0.50
C GLY A 2 1.53 25.51 -1.25
N SER A 3 2.20 24.97 -2.27
CA SER A 3 1.82 23.73 -2.94
C SER A 3 2.04 22.54 -2.00
N ILE A 4 1.17 22.39 -1.01
CA ILE A 4 1.01 21.13 -0.29
C ILE A 4 0.08 20.30 -1.17
N GLY A 5 0.53 19.20 -1.78
CA GLY A 5 -0.45 18.25 -2.33
C GLY A 5 -0.06 17.22 -3.38
N HIS A 6 1.12 17.28 -4.02
CA HIS A 6 1.45 16.32 -5.10
C HIS A 6 2.64 15.37 -4.87
N PRO A 7 3.76 15.76 -4.21
CA PRO A 7 4.89 14.83 -4.06
C PRO A 7 4.62 13.72 -3.03
N HIS A 8 3.82 13.99 -1.99
CA HIS A 8 3.59 13.02 -0.90
C HIS A 8 2.70 11.86 -1.32
N ILE A 9 1.60 12.12 -2.04
CA ILE A 9 0.68 11.06 -2.51
C ILE A 9 1.39 10.16 -3.52
N ALA A 10 2.23 10.74 -4.38
CA ALA A 10 3.04 9.97 -5.33
C ALA A 10 4.08 9.08 -4.61
N GLU A 11 4.74 9.58 -3.55
CA GLU A 11 5.64 8.79 -2.72
C GLU A 11 4.91 7.62 -2.04
N ILE A 12 3.76 7.89 -1.41
CA ILE A 12 2.96 6.88 -0.72
C ILE A 12 2.51 5.79 -1.69
N ARG A 13 1.95 6.18 -2.83
CA ARG A 13 1.56 5.25 -3.89
C ARG A 13 2.75 4.41 -4.37
N ASN A 14 3.93 5.01 -4.48
CA ASN A 14 5.14 4.28 -4.87
C ASN A 14 5.57 3.26 -3.80
N LYS A 15 5.46 3.60 -2.51
CA LYS A 15 5.76 2.69 -1.41
C LYS A 15 4.76 1.52 -1.32
N VAL A 16 3.48 1.79 -1.50
CA VAL A 16 2.45 0.73 -1.61
C VAL A 16 2.76 -0.19 -2.80
N PHE A 17 3.12 0.39 -3.96
CA PHE A 17 3.56 -0.40 -5.11
C PHE A 17 4.80 -1.25 -4.80
N GLN A 18 5.81 -0.69 -4.11
CA GLN A 18 6.99 -1.46 -3.72
C GLN A 18 6.63 -2.63 -2.80
N ALA A 19 5.72 -2.42 -1.83
CA ALA A 19 5.21 -3.50 -1.00
C ALA A 19 4.51 -4.59 -1.84
N VAL A 20 3.73 -4.20 -2.87
CA VAL A 20 3.14 -5.14 -3.83
C VAL A 20 4.20 -5.87 -4.67
N GLN A 21 5.31 -5.25 -5.04
CA GLN A 21 6.37 -5.94 -5.80
C GLN A 21 7.18 -6.91 -4.95
N LEU A 22 7.38 -6.60 -3.67
CA LEU A 22 8.13 -7.45 -2.75
C LEU A 22 7.40 -8.78 -2.44
N ILE A 23 6.07 -8.83 -2.58
CA ILE A 23 5.25 -10.04 -2.42
C ILE A 23 5.21 -10.93 -3.67
N GLU A 24 6.34 -11.09 -4.36
CA GLU A 24 6.53 -12.00 -5.53
C GLU A 24 5.43 -11.89 -6.60
N THR A 25 5.08 -10.65 -6.95
CA THR A 25 3.95 -10.37 -7.85
C THR A 25 4.44 -9.76 -9.16
N ASP A 26 4.13 -10.41 -10.30
CA ASP A 26 4.39 -9.91 -11.67
C ASP A 26 3.54 -8.69 -12.09
N PHE A 27 2.83 -8.09 -11.13
CA PHE A 27 1.84 -7.05 -11.41
C PHE A 27 2.51 -5.70 -11.69
N ARG A 28 2.27 -5.14 -12.86
CA ARG A 28 2.91 -3.89 -13.29
C ARG A 28 2.26 -2.67 -12.63
N LYS A 29 3.07 -1.63 -12.36
CA LYS A 29 2.62 -0.34 -11.79
C LYS A 29 1.44 0.29 -12.55
N GLU A 30 1.41 0.17 -13.87
CA GLU A 30 0.37 0.74 -14.73
C GLU A 30 -0.98 0.00 -14.63
N GLN A 31 -0.98 -1.23 -14.15
CA GLN A 31 -2.20 -2.02 -13.93
C GLN A 31 -2.78 -1.79 -12.52
N LEU A 32 -2.04 -1.11 -11.64
CA LEU A 32 -2.43 -0.90 -10.24
C LEU A 32 -3.41 0.27 -10.15
N SER A 33 -4.70 -0.06 -10.21
CA SER A 33 -5.79 0.90 -10.01
C SER A 33 -6.09 1.08 -8.52
N ASP A 34 -6.48 2.29 -8.13
CA ASP A 34 -7.01 2.57 -6.78
C ASP A 34 -8.33 1.81 -6.52
N GLU A 35 -9.02 1.37 -7.58
CA GLU A 35 -10.24 0.57 -7.52
C GLU A 35 -9.97 -0.92 -7.31
N LEU A 36 -8.76 -1.39 -7.60
CA LEU A 36 -8.37 -2.78 -7.46
C LEU A 36 -8.28 -3.16 -5.98
N THR A 37 -8.83 -4.33 -5.64
CA THR A 37 -8.70 -4.93 -4.32
C THR A 37 -7.42 -5.75 -4.21
N LEU A 38 -6.92 -5.92 -2.99
CA LEU A 38 -5.70 -6.70 -2.75
C LEU A 38 -5.86 -8.18 -3.16
N GLU A 39 -7.07 -8.75 -3.04
CA GLU A 39 -7.36 -10.13 -3.49
C GLU A 39 -7.33 -10.32 -5.01
N GLU A 40 -7.44 -9.23 -5.78
CA GLU A 40 -7.28 -9.26 -7.24
C GLU A 40 -5.81 -9.26 -7.67
N LEU A 41 -4.87 -9.08 -6.73
CA LEU A 41 -3.46 -9.27 -7.01
C LEU A 41 -3.15 -10.76 -7.25
N PRO A 42 -2.28 -11.09 -8.21
CA PRO A 42 -1.91 -12.47 -8.48
C PRO A 42 -1.25 -13.08 -7.24
N ASN A 43 -1.56 -14.35 -6.96
CA ASN A 43 -1.02 -15.08 -5.81
C ASN A 43 -1.36 -14.44 -4.44
N TRP A 44 -2.48 -13.73 -4.35
CA TRP A 44 -2.95 -13.23 -3.05
C TRP A 44 -3.50 -14.37 -2.18
N ASP A 45 -2.75 -14.73 -1.14
CA ASP A 45 -3.15 -15.66 -0.09
C ASP A 45 -2.85 -15.10 1.31
N SER A 46 -3.18 -15.86 2.37
CA SER A 46 -2.97 -15.44 3.76
C SER A 46 -1.51 -15.08 4.08
N MET A 47 -0.53 -15.79 3.50
CA MET A 47 0.89 -15.52 3.67
C MET A 47 1.29 -14.25 2.92
N THR A 48 0.82 -14.08 1.68
CA THR A 48 1.01 -12.85 0.89
C THR A 48 0.43 -11.63 1.61
N ALA A 49 -0.75 -11.75 2.22
CA ALA A 49 -1.36 -10.68 3.01
C ALA A 49 -0.49 -10.30 4.23
N ILE A 50 0.07 -11.28 4.94
CA ILE A 50 0.99 -11.02 6.06
C ILE A 50 2.25 -10.30 5.56
N ASN A 51 2.89 -10.81 4.51
CA ASN A 51 4.09 -10.22 3.93
C ASN A 51 3.84 -8.79 3.41
N PHE A 52 2.67 -8.54 2.83
CA PHE A 52 2.25 -7.21 2.38
C PHE A 52 2.15 -6.22 3.53
N ASN A 53 1.51 -6.61 4.64
CA ASN A 53 1.41 -5.76 5.82
C ASN A 53 2.79 -5.47 6.43
N ILE A 54 3.65 -6.48 6.56
CA ILE A 54 5.04 -6.31 7.01
C ILE A 54 5.78 -5.32 6.09
N SER A 55 5.68 -5.52 4.78
CA SER A 55 6.34 -4.65 3.80
C SER A 55 5.87 -3.20 3.88
N LEU A 56 4.58 -2.97 4.17
CA LEU A 56 4.06 -1.61 4.40
C LEU A 56 4.61 -1.01 5.70
N GLU A 57 4.67 -1.78 6.78
CA GLU A 57 5.25 -1.34 8.04
C GLU A 57 6.71 -0.93 7.86
N GLU A 58 7.49 -1.73 7.14
CA GLU A 58 8.88 -1.41 6.80
C GLU A 58 9.00 -0.19 5.88
N ALA A 59 8.17 -0.12 4.83
CA ALA A 59 8.22 0.98 3.86
C ALA A 59 7.86 2.34 4.48
N PHE A 60 6.97 2.35 5.47
CA PHE A 60 6.52 3.57 6.13
C PHE A 60 7.15 3.81 7.51
N GLY A 61 7.85 2.81 8.07
CA GLY A 61 8.46 2.87 9.39
C GLY A 61 7.43 2.87 10.53
N TRP A 62 6.29 2.21 10.33
CA TRP A 62 5.23 2.11 11.34
C TRP A 62 5.49 1.00 12.34
N GLU A 63 4.86 1.10 13.51
CA GLU A 63 4.91 0.02 14.51
C GLU A 63 4.14 -1.22 13.99
N PRO A 64 4.60 -2.45 14.30
CA PRO A 64 3.89 -3.67 13.93
C PRO A 64 2.44 -3.68 14.43
N GLY A 65 1.50 -4.05 13.56
CA GLY A 65 0.06 -4.06 13.82
C GLY A 65 -0.63 -2.70 13.64
N THR A 66 0.08 -1.66 13.19
CA THR A 66 -0.51 -0.32 12.94
C THR A 66 -1.66 -0.38 11.92
N ALA A 67 -1.52 -1.24 10.91
CA ALA A 67 -2.55 -1.47 9.91
C ALA A 67 -2.56 -2.94 9.51
N VAL A 68 -3.75 -3.51 9.37
CA VAL A 68 -3.93 -4.88 8.87
C VAL A 68 -4.89 -4.84 7.70
N PHE A 69 -4.32 -4.85 6.50
CA PHE A 69 -5.03 -4.91 5.24
C PHE A 69 -5.29 -6.36 4.83
N LYS A 70 -6.50 -6.61 4.35
CA LYS A 70 -7.00 -7.90 3.88
C LYS A 70 -7.33 -7.81 2.40
N GLY A 71 -7.56 -8.97 1.78
CA GLY A 71 -7.87 -9.06 0.35
C GLY A 71 -8.97 -8.10 -0.13
N SER A 72 -10.02 -7.93 0.67
CA SER A 72 -11.15 -7.06 0.34
C SER A 72 -10.87 -5.55 0.41
N ASN A 73 -9.71 -5.14 0.92
CA ASN A 73 -9.32 -3.74 0.94
C ASN A 73 -8.89 -3.30 -0.46
N ARG A 74 -9.32 -2.10 -0.86
CA ARG A 74 -8.86 -1.50 -2.11
C ARG A 74 -7.48 -0.90 -1.94
N ILE A 75 -6.69 -0.93 -2.99
CA ILE A 75 -5.37 -0.28 -3.02
C ILE A 75 -5.51 1.22 -2.73
N GLY A 76 -6.57 1.87 -3.24
CA GLY A 76 -6.87 3.26 -2.92
C GLY A 76 -7.12 3.52 -1.44
N ASP A 77 -7.75 2.58 -0.72
CA ASP A 77 -7.96 2.69 0.73
C ASP A 77 -6.65 2.56 1.50
N VAL A 78 -5.76 1.65 1.06
CA VAL A 78 -4.40 1.50 1.62
C VAL A 78 -3.61 2.80 1.46
N VAL A 79 -3.61 3.37 0.26
CA VAL A 79 -2.95 4.65 -0.05
C VAL A 79 -3.54 5.79 0.79
N SER A 80 -4.86 5.84 0.92
CA SER A 80 -5.55 6.87 1.70
C SER A 80 -5.21 6.77 3.18
N PHE A 81 -5.25 5.57 3.75
CA PHE A 81 -4.83 5.32 5.14
C PHE A 81 -3.36 5.71 5.35
N ALA A 82 -2.48 5.30 4.44
CA ALA A 82 -1.06 5.64 4.52
C ALA A 82 -0.80 7.14 4.43
N THR A 83 -1.60 7.85 3.62
CA THR A 83 -1.58 9.30 3.53
C THR A 83 -2.01 9.96 4.83
N ASP A 84 -3.14 9.53 5.38
CA ASP A 84 -3.64 10.04 6.66
C ASP A 84 -2.62 9.84 7.78
N LYS A 85 -2.09 8.61 7.92
CA LYS A 85 -1.09 8.29 8.94
C LYS A 85 0.21 9.06 8.79
N ARG A 86 0.64 9.40 7.57
CA ARG A 86 1.88 10.15 7.37
C ARG A 86 1.72 11.65 7.57
N VAL A 87 0.49 12.17 7.45
CA VAL A 87 0.17 13.57 7.71
C VAL A 87 -0.12 13.82 9.20
N ASN A 88 -0.78 12.88 9.88
CA ASN A 88 -1.24 13.01 11.25
C ASN A 88 -0.40 12.24 12.29
N GLY A 89 0.56 11.43 11.85
CA GLY A 89 1.46 10.63 12.69
C GLY A 89 2.76 11.33 13.06
#